data_AF-A0A821LDE7-F1
#
_entry.id   AF-A0A821LDE7-F1
#
_cell.length_a   1.000
_cell.length_b   1.000
_cell.length_c   1.000
_cell.angle_alpha   90.00
_cell.angle_beta   90.00
_cell.angle_gamma   90.00
#
_symmetry.space_group_name_H-M   'P 1'
#
loop_
_entity.id
_entity.type
_entity.pdbx_description
1 polymer ?
#
loop_
_entity_poly.entity_id
_entity_poly.type
_entity_poly.pdbx_seq_one_letter_code
_entity_poly.pdbx_strand_id
1 'polypeptide(L)'
;FRDRYEKSQYDLEQAIKDRDITANKFKHVLDQLHDLERQVPELRKKADDERAKKEAAVNKLQEIVTNPMQHNPFYSRPTGGSRRHDRDRNERNVVRRLEQALTVERMKYTKLQNEKDDEVATLLEDINKLKRELEIRRDEIEKFKQQLESRTSNDNISSIAEEVDDDSKDYLESWVQTPKKSNIQKYGWKKQLAVLKKNRLLLYNSEKDQQAVISIDIE
;
A
#
# COMPACT_ATOMS: atom_id res chain seq x y z
N PHE A 1 -24.10 -51.49 -36.73
CA PHE A 1 -22.64 -51.79 -36.74
C PHE A 1 -21.84 -50.53 -36.50
N ARG A 2 -22.12 -49.45 -37.25
CA ARG A 2 -21.56 -48.11 -37.06
C ARG A 2 -21.68 -47.57 -35.62
N ASP A 3 -22.87 -47.58 -35.03
CA ASP A 3 -23.07 -47.05 -33.66
C ASP A 3 -22.29 -47.81 -32.59
N ARG A 4 -22.11 -49.13 -32.78
CA ARG A 4 -21.27 -49.96 -31.89
C ARG A 4 -19.79 -49.62 -32.03
N TYR A 5 -19.36 -49.32 -33.26
CA TYR A 5 -17.99 -48.89 -33.53
C TYR A 5 -17.72 -47.49 -32.96
N GLU A 6 -18.63 -46.54 -33.17
CA GLU A 6 -18.53 -45.18 -32.62
C GLU A 6 -18.53 -45.18 -31.09
N LYS A 7 -19.40 -45.97 -30.46
CA LYS A 7 -19.38 -46.17 -29.00
C LYS A 7 -18.05 -46.77 -28.52
N SER A 8 -17.55 -47.80 -29.21
CA SER A 8 -16.27 -48.42 -28.86
C SER A 8 -15.08 -47.46 -29.02
N GLN A 9 -15.12 -46.54 -29.98
CA GLN A 9 -14.09 -45.50 -30.14
C GLN A 9 -14.15 -44.47 -29.02
N TYR A 10 -15.35 -44.05 -28.64
CA TYR A 10 -15.55 -43.14 -27.52
C TYR A 10 -15.06 -43.75 -26.20
N ASP A 11 -15.41 -45.00 -25.91
CA ASP A 11 -14.99 -45.71 -24.71
C ASP A 11 -13.45 -45.87 -24.67
N LEU A 12 -12.81 -46.13 -25.81
CA LEU A 12 -11.36 -46.21 -25.93
C LEU A 12 -10.68 -44.85 -25.68
N GLU A 13 -11.22 -43.76 -26.24
CA GLU A 13 -10.70 -42.41 -26.04
C GLU A 13 -10.83 -41.98 -24.57
N GLN A 14 -11.95 -42.31 -23.93
CA GLN A 14 -12.16 -42.06 -22.50
C GLN A 14 -11.17 -42.86 -21.64
N ALA A 15 -10.96 -44.14 -21.94
CA ALA A 15 -9.99 -44.97 -21.22
C ALA A 15 -8.54 -44.43 -21.36
N ILE A 16 -8.16 -43.88 -22.51
CA ILE A 16 -6.85 -43.24 -22.71
C ILE A 16 -6.74 -41.98 -21.85
N LYS A 17 -7.77 -41.13 -21.82
CA LYS A 17 -7.79 -39.93 -20.98
C LYS A 17 -7.67 -40.29 -19.49
N ASP A 18 -8.43 -41.27 -19.03
CA ASP A 18 -8.41 -41.72 -17.64
C ASP A 18 -7.05 -42.34 -17.27
N ARG A 19 -6.44 -43.10 -18.18
CA ARG A 19 -5.08 -43.62 -18.04
C ARG A 19 -4.06 -42.49 -17.90
N ASP A 20 -4.12 -41.47 -18.74
CA ASP A 20 -3.15 -40.37 -18.73
C ASP A 20 -3.31 -39.49 -17.48
N ILE A 21 -4.55 -39.23 -17.04
CA ILE A 21 -4.83 -38.58 -15.75
C ILE A 21 -4.24 -39.38 -14.60
N THR A 22 -4.43 -40.70 -14.61
CA THR A 22 -3.93 -41.60 -13.58
C THR A 22 -2.40 -41.63 -13.59
N ALA A 23 -1.77 -41.69 -14.76
CA ALA A 23 -0.31 -41.64 -14.90
C ALA A 23 0.27 -40.32 -14.37
N ASN A 24 -0.38 -39.19 -14.64
CA ASN A 24 0.04 -37.89 -14.11
C ASN A 24 -0.09 -37.82 -12.58
N LYS A 25 -1.18 -38.37 -12.01
CA LYS A 25 -1.34 -38.49 -10.56
C LYS A 25 -0.26 -39.36 -9.94
N PHE A 26 0.05 -40.52 -10.55
CA PHE A 26 1.13 -41.39 -10.08
C PHE A 26 2.49 -40.69 -10.12
N LYS A 27 2.79 -39.96 -11.20
CA LYS A 27 4.02 -39.17 -11.31
C LYS A 27 4.12 -38.13 -10.19
N HIS A 28 3.04 -37.39 -9.94
CA HIS A 28 3.02 -36.40 -8.86
C HIS A 28 3.26 -37.02 -7.48
N VAL A 29 2.64 -38.18 -7.19
CA VAL A 29 2.84 -38.89 -5.93
C VAL A 29 4.28 -39.40 -5.81
N LEU A 30 4.89 -39.89 -6.90
CA LEU A 30 6.29 -40.31 -6.91
C LEU A 30 7.25 -39.15 -6.63
N ASP A 31 7.01 -37.99 -7.24
CA ASP A 31 7.80 -36.78 -7.00
C ASP A 31 7.70 -36.34 -5.52
N GLN A 32 6.47 -36.35 -4.96
CA GLN A 32 6.26 -36.07 -3.53
C GLN A 32 6.95 -37.07 -2.61
N LEU A 33 6.91 -38.37 -2.93
CA LEU A 33 7.59 -39.40 -2.14
C LEU A 33 9.10 -39.18 -2.12
N HIS A 34 9.69 -38.86 -3.27
CA HIS A 34 11.11 -38.61 -3.38
C HIS A 34 11.54 -37.33 -2.63
N ASP A 35 10.72 -36.27 -2.65
CA ASP A 35 10.95 -35.07 -1.84
C ASP A 35 10.89 -35.37 -0.34
N LEU A 36 9.91 -36.17 0.10
CA LEU A 36 9.81 -36.61 1.49
C LEU A 36 11.01 -37.50 1.88
N GLU A 37 11.42 -38.42 1.01
CA GLU A 37 12.57 -39.30 1.23
C GLU A 37 13.87 -38.50 1.39
N ARG A 38 14.02 -37.37 0.70
CA ARG A 38 15.13 -36.42 0.88
C ARG A 38 15.06 -35.66 2.21
N GLN A 39 13.87 -35.29 2.67
CA GLN A 39 13.69 -34.52 3.91
C GLN A 39 13.84 -35.38 5.18
N VAL A 40 13.43 -36.65 5.14
CA VAL A 40 13.51 -37.58 6.28
C VAL A 40 14.92 -37.65 6.90
N PRO A 41 16.03 -37.86 6.15
CA PRO A 41 17.37 -37.93 6.75
C PRO A 41 17.80 -36.58 7.35
N GLU A 42 17.45 -35.45 6.75
CA GLU A 42 17.77 -34.13 7.30
C GLU A 42 17.05 -33.87 8.63
N LEU A 43 15.75 -34.21 8.70
CA LEU A 43 14.96 -34.07 9.91
C LEU A 43 15.46 -35.02 11.01
N ARG A 44 15.83 -36.26 10.67
CA ARG A 44 16.45 -37.21 11.60
C ARG A 44 17.76 -36.66 12.16
N LYS A 45 18.64 -36.14 11.29
CA LYS A 45 19.90 -35.53 11.71
C LYS A 45 19.68 -34.36 12.67
N LYS A 46 18.74 -33.45 12.35
CA LYS A 46 18.39 -32.32 13.24
C LYS A 46 17.88 -32.81 14.59
N ALA A 47 17.03 -33.84 14.60
CA ALA A 47 16.51 -34.42 15.84
C ALA A 47 17.62 -35.08 16.68
N ASP A 48 18.57 -35.76 16.04
CA ASP A 48 19.72 -36.37 16.73
C ASP A 48 20.68 -35.30 17.28
N ASP A 49 20.93 -34.22 16.53
CA ASP A 49 21.72 -33.07 16.99
C ASP A 49 21.07 -32.40 18.22
N GLU A 50 19.74 -32.23 18.21
CA GLU A 50 19.00 -31.69 19.35
C GLU A 50 19.03 -32.62 20.56
N ARG A 51 18.88 -33.94 20.34
CA ARG A 51 19.02 -34.94 21.41
C ARG A 51 20.42 -34.92 22.02
N ALA A 52 21.47 -34.88 21.20
CA ALA A 52 22.85 -34.81 21.67
C ALA A 52 23.13 -33.54 22.47
N LYS A 53 22.64 -32.38 22.00
CA LYS A 53 22.75 -31.10 22.74
C LYS A 53 21.99 -31.15 24.07
N LYS A 54 20.79 -31.72 24.08
CA LYS A 54 19.99 -31.89 25.30
C LYS A 54 20.71 -32.81 26.28
N GLU A 55 21.22 -33.94 25.84
CA GLU A 55 21.96 -34.89 26.67
C GLU A 55 23.24 -34.24 27.23
N ALA A 56 24.00 -33.52 26.41
CA ALA A 56 25.18 -32.78 26.87
C ALA A 56 24.82 -31.73 27.94
N ALA A 57 23.73 -30.98 27.75
CA ALA A 57 23.25 -30.00 28.73
C ALA A 57 22.80 -30.67 30.04
N VAL A 58 22.06 -31.78 29.95
CA VAL A 58 21.61 -32.55 31.12
C VAL A 58 22.81 -33.12 31.87
N ASN A 59 23.76 -33.74 31.19
CA ASN A 59 24.97 -34.28 31.79
C ASN A 59 25.79 -33.17 32.45
N LYS A 60 25.89 -32.00 31.82
CA LYS A 60 26.58 -30.85 32.41
C LYS A 60 25.88 -30.33 33.67
N LEU A 61 24.55 -30.26 33.67
CA LEU A 61 23.78 -29.88 34.86
C LEU A 61 23.92 -30.93 35.97
N GLN A 62 23.86 -32.21 35.66
CA GLN A 62 24.10 -33.29 36.62
C GLN A 62 25.50 -33.20 37.22
N GLU A 63 26.52 -32.90 36.40
CA GLU A 63 27.90 -32.70 36.86
C GLU A 63 28.00 -31.49 37.81
N ILE A 64 27.35 -30.37 37.50
CA ILE A 64 27.30 -29.16 38.35
C ILE A 64 26.56 -29.44 39.66
N VAL A 65 25.44 -30.18 39.62
CA VAL A 65 24.64 -30.50 40.81
C VAL A 65 25.35 -31.50 41.71
N THR A 66 26.02 -32.50 41.13
CA THR A 66 26.71 -33.56 41.88
C THR A 66 28.06 -33.08 42.42
N ASN A 67 28.77 -32.23 41.68
CA ASN A 67 30.07 -31.67 42.05
C ASN A 67 30.08 -30.12 41.96
N PRO A 68 29.24 -29.41 42.73
CA PRO A 68 29.12 -27.95 42.65
C PRO A 68 30.43 -27.24 43.03
N MET A 69 31.26 -27.90 43.84
CA MET A 69 32.55 -27.40 44.30
C MET A 69 33.67 -27.47 43.25
N GLN A 70 33.47 -28.14 42.09
CA GLN A 70 34.44 -28.19 40.98
C GLN A 70 34.02 -27.34 39.77
N HIS A 71 32.72 -27.14 39.56
CA HIS A 71 32.18 -26.40 38.40
C HIS A 71 31.67 -25.00 38.71
N ASN A 72 31.56 -24.64 39.98
CA ASN A 72 31.20 -23.28 40.37
C ASN A 72 32.48 -22.46 40.69
N PRO A 73 32.85 -21.47 39.85
CA PRO A 73 34.03 -20.64 40.09
C PRO A 73 33.94 -19.79 41.38
N PHE A 74 32.76 -19.70 42.02
CA PHE A 74 32.59 -19.09 43.33
C PHE A 74 33.05 -20.00 44.48
N TYR A 75 32.99 -21.33 44.32
CA TYR A 75 33.34 -22.30 45.36
C TYR A 75 34.67 -23.03 45.08
N SER A 76 35.13 -23.05 43.83
CA SER A 76 36.41 -23.66 43.42
C SER A 76 37.57 -22.66 43.40
N ARG A 77 38.00 -22.06 44.52
CA ARG A 77 39.43 -21.74 44.62
C ARG A 77 39.99 -21.49 46.02
N PRO A 78 41.07 -22.19 46.38
CA PRO A 78 42.05 -21.73 47.36
C PRO A 78 42.71 -20.43 46.87
N THR A 79 42.87 -19.50 47.82
CA THR A 79 43.74 -18.32 47.86
C THR A 79 44.83 -18.19 46.78
N GLY A 80 44.72 -17.13 45.96
CA GLY A 80 45.79 -16.64 45.07
C GLY A 80 45.40 -15.30 44.43
N GLY A 81 45.78 -14.18 45.05
CA GLY A 81 45.24 -12.83 44.80
C GLY A 81 45.50 -12.19 43.42
N SER A 82 46.40 -12.73 42.60
CA SER A 82 46.84 -12.06 41.36
C SER A 82 45.86 -12.21 40.19
N ARG A 83 45.25 -13.39 39.98
CA ARG A 83 44.30 -13.62 38.86
C ARG A 83 42.91 -13.00 39.08
N ARG A 84 42.53 -12.71 40.33
CA ARG A 84 41.29 -11.99 40.64
C ARG A 84 41.40 -10.52 40.20
N HIS A 85 42.56 -9.91 40.41
CA HIS A 85 42.77 -8.51 40.04
C HIS A 85 42.68 -8.25 38.53
N ASP A 86 43.27 -9.13 37.70
CA ASP A 86 43.18 -9.00 36.24
C ASP A 86 41.76 -9.24 35.71
N ARG A 87 41.04 -10.20 36.30
CA ARG A 87 39.64 -10.46 35.95
C ARG A 87 38.75 -9.27 36.33
N ASP A 88 38.88 -8.76 37.55
CA ASP A 88 38.14 -7.57 38.01
C ASP A 88 38.45 -6.35 37.14
N ARG A 89 39.71 -6.20 36.70
CA ARG A 89 40.11 -5.11 35.80
C ARG A 89 39.48 -5.25 34.41
N ASN A 90 39.44 -6.46 33.86
CA ASN A 90 38.77 -6.72 32.58
C ASN A 90 37.25 -6.51 32.68
N GLU A 91 36.62 -7.00 33.74
CA GLU A 91 35.19 -6.80 33.99
C GLU A 91 34.85 -5.31 34.14
N ARG A 92 35.62 -4.54 34.91
CA ARG A 92 35.47 -3.08 35.01
C ARG A 92 35.63 -2.37 33.66
N ASN A 93 36.57 -2.80 32.82
CA ASN A 93 36.75 -2.23 31.49
C ASN A 93 35.56 -2.50 30.56
N VAL A 94 34.98 -3.71 30.63
CA VAL A 94 33.79 -4.06 29.85
C VAL A 94 32.59 -3.26 30.33
N VAL A 95 32.36 -3.16 31.64
CA VAL A 95 31.28 -2.34 32.22
C VAL A 95 31.43 -0.89 31.77
N ARG A 96 32.62 -0.31 31.87
CA ARG A 96 32.88 1.07 31.42
C ARG A 96 32.57 1.26 29.93
N ARG A 97 32.93 0.29 29.07
CA ARG A 97 32.61 0.34 27.63
C ARG A 97 31.11 0.25 27.38
N LEU A 98 30.41 -0.62 28.11
CA LEU A 98 28.96 -0.75 28.02
C LEU A 98 28.24 0.52 28.48
N GLU A 99 28.69 1.15 29.57
CA GLU A 99 28.17 2.44 30.05
C GLU A 99 28.39 3.56 29.03
N GLN A 100 29.57 3.62 28.41
CA GLN A 100 29.85 4.57 27.33
C GLN A 100 28.96 4.35 26.12
N ALA A 101 28.80 3.09 25.67
CA ALA A 101 27.92 2.75 24.57
C ALA A 101 26.45 3.09 24.88
N LEU A 102 26.00 2.78 26.09
CA LEU A 102 24.65 3.11 26.57
C LEU A 102 24.43 4.62 26.60
N THR A 103 25.43 5.40 27.03
CA THR A 103 25.34 6.87 27.05
C THR A 103 25.23 7.44 25.65
N VAL A 104 26.04 6.93 24.70
CA VAL A 104 25.97 7.33 23.29
C VAL A 104 24.62 7.00 22.68
N GLU A 105 24.10 5.79 22.93
CA GLU A 105 22.77 5.40 22.43
C GLU A 105 21.64 6.23 23.04
N ARG A 106 21.71 6.55 24.35
CA ARG A 106 20.78 7.49 24.99
C ARG A 106 20.82 8.87 24.32
N MET A 107 22.01 9.41 24.07
CA MET A 107 22.16 10.70 23.40
C MET A 107 21.59 10.67 21.97
N LYS A 108 21.85 9.61 21.20
CA LYS A 108 21.25 9.43 19.86
C LYS A 108 19.73 9.37 19.93
N TYR A 109 19.19 8.58 20.86
CA TYR A 109 17.75 8.45 21.05
C TYR A 109 17.12 9.80 21.42
N THR A 110 17.69 10.53 22.39
CA THR A 110 17.21 11.88 22.74
C THR A 110 17.27 12.83 21.55
N LYS A 111 18.35 12.79 20.76
CA LYS A 111 18.45 13.63 19.54
C LYS A 111 17.35 13.29 18.54
N LEU A 112 17.14 12.00 18.26
CA LEU A 112 16.10 11.55 17.34
C LEU A 112 14.70 11.91 17.85
N GLN A 113 14.47 11.81 19.16
CA GLN A 113 13.22 12.22 19.79
C GLN A 113 12.97 13.72 19.60
N ASN A 114 13.99 14.56 19.85
CA ASN A 114 13.87 16.00 19.63
C ASN A 114 13.61 16.34 18.15
N GLU A 115 14.31 15.69 17.22
CA GLU A 115 14.08 15.86 15.77
C GLU A 115 12.64 15.51 15.38
N LYS A 116 12.07 14.47 16.01
CA LYS A 116 10.68 14.06 15.79
C LYS A 116 9.67 15.03 16.41
N ASP A 117 9.96 15.54 17.60
CA ASP A 117 9.11 16.52 18.26
C ASP A 117 9.09 17.85 17.48
N ASP A 118 10.22 18.27 16.92
CA ASP A 118 10.33 19.44 16.03
C ASP A 118 9.53 19.22 14.72
N GLU A 119 9.64 18.03 14.11
CA GLU A 119 8.86 17.67 12.92
C GLU A 119 7.34 17.73 13.21
N VAL A 120 6.89 17.22 14.36
CA VAL A 120 5.48 17.30 14.78
C VAL A 120 5.06 18.75 15.01
N ALA A 121 5.90 19.57 15.63
CA ALA A 121 5.61 20.99 15.85
C ALA A 121 5.41 21.75 14.53
N THR A 122 6.28 21.52 13.54
CA THR A 122 6.15 22.14 12.20
C THR A 122 4.87 21.71 11.49
N LEU A 123 4.53 20.42 11.51
CA LEU A 123 3.29 19.92 10.91
C LEU A 123 2.04 20.50 11.58
N LEU A 124 2.05 20.67 12.90
CA LEU A 124 0.95 21.32 13.62
C LEU A 124 0.79 22.79 13.21
N GLU A 125 1.89 23.51 13.00
CA GLU A 125 1.84 24.89 12.52
C GLU A 125 1.22 24.98 11.10
N ASP A 126 1.60 24.07 10.21
CA ASP A 126 1.06 24.00 8.85
C ASP A 126 -0.42 23.63 8.84
N ILE A 127 -0.84 22.66 9.66
CA ILE A 127 -2.27 22.33 9.84
C ILE A 127 -3.04 23.58 10.31
N ASN A 128 -2.49 24.35 11.24
CA ASN A 128 -3.16 25.56 11.73
C ASN A 128 -3.21 26.66 10.67
N LYS A 129 -2.17 26.81 9.83
CA LYS A 129 -2.19 27.72 8.68
C LYS A 129 -3.29 27.34 7.68
N LEU A 130 -3.36 26.07 7.30
CA LEU A 130 -4.38 25.55 6.38
C LEU A 130 -5.79 25.71 6.96
N LYS A 131 -5.99 25.46 8.26
CA LYS A 131 -7.28 25.71 8.94
C LYS A 131 -7.71 27.17 8.82
N ARG A 132 -6.80 28.11 9.08
CA ARG A 132 -7.05 29.55 8.93
C ARG A 132 -7.38 29.92 7.48
N GLU A 133 -6.65 29.39 6.51
CA GLU A 133 -6.92 29.65 5.10
C GLU A 133 -8.30 29.12 4.70
N LEU A 134 -8.68 27.92 5.15
CA LEU A 134 -10.02 27.37 4.93
C LEU A 134 -11.12 28.22 5.55
N GLU A 135 -10.90 28.78 6.74
CA GLU A 135 -11.84 29.69 7.40
C GLU A 135 -12.02 30.98 6.58
N ILE A 136 -10.93 31.62 6.15
CA ILE A 136 -10.97 32.80 5.27
C ILE A 136 -11.73 32.49 3.97
N ARG A 137 -11.46 31.33 3.34
CA ARG A 137 -12.18 30.92 2.11
C ARG A 137 -13.66 30.67 2.36
N ARG A 138 -14.03 30.14 3.53
CA ARG A 138 -15.45 29.97 3.91
C ARG A 138 -16.14 31.32 4.05
N ASP A 139 -15.49 32.28 4.71
CA ASP A 139 -16.01 33.64 4.87
C ASP A 139 -16.15 34.35 3.52
N GLU A 140 -15.19 34.18 2.60
CA GLU A 140 -15.27 34.68 1.22
C GLU A 140 -16.49 34.10 0.49
N ILE A 141 -16.71 32.78 0.58
CA ILE A 141 -17.87 32.11 -0.01
C ILE A 141 -19.18 32.66 0.58
N GLU A 142 -19.24 32.83 1.89
CA GLU A 142 -20.43 33.34 2.58
C GLU A 142 -20.73 34.79 2.18
N LYS A 143 -19.69 35.63 2.05
CA LYS A 143 -19.81 37.00 1.52
C LYS A 143 -20.33 37.01 0.08
N PHE A 144 -19.83 36.14 -0.79
CA PHE A 144 -20.34 36.05 -2.16
C PHE A 144 -21.79 35.54 -2.21
N LYS A 145 -22.17 34.59 -1.36
CA LYS A 145 -23.56 34.15 -1.21
C LYS A 145 -24.46 35.30 -0.77
N GLN A 146 -24.08 36.07 0.25
CA GLN A 146 -24.83 37.26 0.66
C GLN A 146 -24.91 38.32 -0.44
N GLN A 147 -23.85 38.49 -1.25
CA GLN A 147 -23.87 39.41 -2.39
C GLN A 147 -24.83 38.93 -3.50
N LEU A 148 -24.92 37.63 -3.74
CA LEU A 148 -25.88 37.04 -4.67
C LEU A 148 -27.33 37.13 -4.14
N GLU A 149 -27.54 36.86 -2.86
CA GLU A 149 -28.84 37.01 -2.19
C GLU A 149 -29.31 38.46 -2.17
N SER A 150 -28.42 39.42 -1.91
CA SER A 150 -28.76 40.85 -2.00
C SER A 150 -29.05 41.31 -3.43
N ARG A 151 -28.34 40.80 -4.45
CA ARG A 151 -28.69 41.07 -5.86
C ARG A 151 -30.04 40.48 -6.24
N THR A 152 -30.30 39.22 -5.90
CA THR A 152 -31.58 38.55 -6.19
C THR A 152 -32.76 39.14 -5.41
N SER A 153 -32.53 39.64 -4.19
CA SER A 153 -33.56 40.38 -3.44
C SER A 153 -33.74 41.83 -3.92
N ASN A 154 -32.70 42.47 -4.45
CA ASN A 154 -32.83 43.76 -5.14
C ASN A 154 -33.48 43.62 -6.54
N ASP A 155 -33.32 42.47 -7.21
CA ASP A 155 -34.02 42.14 -8.47
C ASP A 155 -35.52 41.81 -8.24
N ASN A 156 -35.96 41.60 -6.99
CA ASN A 156 -37.38 41.56 -6.64
C ASN A 156 -38.00 42.97 -6.46
N ILE A 157 -37.23 44.03 -6.72
CA ILE A 157 -37.73 45.40 -6.90
C ILE A 157 -37.11 45.96 -8.19
N SER A 158 -37.47 45.38 -9.34
CA SER A 158 -37.36 46.09 -10.62
C SER A 158 -38.72 46.18 -11.30
N SER A 159 -39.47 47.20 -10.91
CA SER A 159 -40.19 48.02 -11.88
C SER A 159 -39.21 49.06 -12.45
N ILE A 160 -38.39 48.67 -13.42
CA ILE A 160 -37.83 49.50 -14.51
C ILE A 160 -37.05 48.50 -15.39
N ALA A 161 -37.65 47.93 -16.44
CA ALA A 161 -37.59 48.54 -17.77
C ALA A 161 -36.23 49.17 -18.06
N GLU A 162 -35.20 48.37 -18.25
CA GLU A 162 -34.16 48.69 -19.23
C GLU A 162 -33.56 47.40 -19.78
N GLU A 163 -33.58 47.35 -21.11
CA GLU A 163 -33.35 46.23 -22.00
C GLU A 163 -31.94 45.66 -21.81
N VAL A 164 -31.82 44.51 -21.14
CA VAL A 164 -30.66 43.63 -21.29
C VAL A 164 -31.18 42.23 -21.60
N ASP A 165 -31.54 42.06 -22.87
CA ASP A 165 -31.54 40.81 -23.64
C ASP A 165 -31.84 39.52 -22.85
N ASP A 166 -33.13 39.33 -22.53
CA ASP A 166 -33.72 38.14 -21.90
C ASP A 166 -33.81 36.94 -22.88
N ASP A 167 -32.80 36.73 -23.73
CA ASP A 167 -32.73 35.59 -24.67
C ASP A 167 -31.81 34.45 -24.16
N SER A 168 -31.17 34.61 -23.00
CA SER A 168 -30.10 33.72 -22.52
C SER A 168 -30.54 32.52 -21.66
N LYS A 169 -31.85 32.23 -21.52
CA LYS A 169 -32.35 31.19 -20.60
C LYS A 169 -32.74 29.86 -21.23
N ASP A 170 -32.74 29.74 -22.55
CA ASP A 170 -33.26 28.54 -23.25
C ASP A 170 -32.19 27.59 -23.81
N TYR A 171 -30.90 27.87 -23.58
CA TYR A 171 -29.83 27.05 -24.12
C TYR A 171 -28.76 26.68 -23.10
N LEU A 172 -28.54 25.37 -22.94
CA LEU A 172 -27.47 24.83 -22.11
C LEU A 172 -26.17 24.82 -22.93
N GLU A 173 -25.19 25.62 -22.53
CA GLU A 173 -23.87 25.68 -23.17
C GLU A 173 -22.83 24.86 -22.40
N SER A 174 -22.00 24.11 -23.13
CA SER A 174 -20.86 23.38 -22.57
C SER A 174 -19.75 23.24 -23.58
N TRP A 175 -18.50 23.26 -23.13
CA TRP A 175 -17.37 22.92 -23.97
C TRP A 175 -17.22 21.40 -24.09
N VAL A 176 -17.10 20.89 -25.31
CA VAL A 176 -16.91 19.46 -25.60
C VAL A 176 -15.67 19.27 -26.49
N GLN A 177 -14.99 18.14 -26.33
CA GLN A 177 -13.92 17.75 -27.25
C GLN A 177 -14.44 16.72 -28.25
N THR A 178 -14.32 17.02 -29.55
CA THR A 178 -14.70 16.12 -30.64
C THR A 178 -13.47 15.70 -31.45
N PRO A 179 -13.44 14.47 -31.99
CA PRO A 179 -12.31 14.01 -32.80
C PRO A 179 -12.25 14.81 -34.11
N LYS A 180 -11.06 15.25 -34.52
CA LYS A 180 -10.92 16.01 -35.78
C LYS A 180 -11.18 15.14 -37.02
N LYS A 181 -10.77 13.86 -36.97
CA LYS A 181 -10.92 12.81 -37.99
C LYS A 181 -10.97 11.43 -37.33
N SER A 182 -11.28 10.38 -38.10
CA SER A 182 -11.35 8.99 -37.62
C SER A 182 -10.07 8.50 -36.93
N ASN A 183 -8.88 8.88 -37.43
CA ASN A 183 -7.61 8.55 -36.77
C ASN A 183 -7.22 9.61 -35.73
N ILE A 184 -7.69 9.43 -34.49
CA ILE A 184 -7.44 10.36 -33.38
C ILE A 184 -5.97 10.44 -32.95
N GLN A 185 -5.18 9.37 -33.15
CA GLN A 185 -3.77 9.36 -32.77
C GLN A 185 -2.94 10.33 -33.62
N LYS A 186 -3.30 10.50 -34.90
CA LYS A 186 -2.59 11.39 -35.83
C LYS A 186 -3.12 12.83 -35.82
N TYR A 187 -4.43 13.02 -35.65
CA TYR A 187 -5.08 14.34 -35.85
C TYR A 187 -5.58 15.00 -34.56
N GLY A 188 -5.66 14.25 -33.45
CA GLY A 188 -6.04 14.77 -32.15
C GLY A 188 -7.50 15.21 -32.01
N TRP A 189 -7.76 15.93 -30.92
CA TRP A 189 -9.08 16.43 -30.52
C TRP A 189 -9.20 17.93 -30.81
N LYS A 190 -10.42 18.40 -31.09
CA LYS A 190 -10.75 19.83 -31.15
C LYS A 190 -11.77 20.17 -30.07
N LYS A 191 -11.60 21.33 -29.45
CA LYS A 191 -12.57 21.89 -28.51
C LYS A 191 -13.65 22.61 -29.32
N GLN A 192 -14.90 22.31 -29.04
CA GLN A 192 -16.08 22.91 -29.68
C GLN A 192 -17.07 23.34 -28.60
N LEU A 193 -17.81 24.42 -28.87
CA LEU A 193 -18.88 24.89 -28.00
C LEU A 193 -20.15 24.13 -28.36
N ALA A 194 -20.69 23.39 -27.38
CA ALA A 194 -21.94 22.67 -27.51
C ALA A 194 -23.08 23.50 -26.93
N VAL A 195 -24.14 23.70 -27.70
CA VAL A 195 -25.32 24.47 -27.34
C VAL A 195 -26.54 23.60 -27.57
N LEU A 196 -27.33 23.37 -26.53
CA LEU A 196 -28.60 22.64 -26.64
C LEU A 196 -29.74 23.63 -26.91
N LYS A 197 -30.46 23.49 -28.03
CA LYS A 197 -31.60 24.35 -28.39
C LYS A 197 -32.73 23.52 -28.97
N LYS A 198 -33.93 23.57 -28.38
CA LYS A 198 -35.17 22.93 -28.88
C LYS A 198 -34.96 21.49 -29.39
N ASN A 199 -34.47 20.60 -28.51
CA ASN A 199 -34.13 19.20 -28.80
C ASN A 199 -33.02 18.99 -29.85
N ARG A 200 -32.17 19.99 -30.07
CA ARG A 200 -31.00 19.89 -30.94
C ARG A 200 -29.73 20.22 -30.18
N LEU A 201 -28.72 19.37 -30.33
CA LEU A 201 -27.37 19.67 -29.91
C LEU A 201 -26.61 20.29 -31.09
N LEU A 202 -26.17 21.53 -30.93
CA LEU A 202 -25.42 22.31 -31.91
C LEU A 202 -23.96 22.44 -31.45
N LEU A 203 -22.99 22.13 -32.32
CA LEU A 203 -21.56 22.26 -32.02
C LEU A 203 -20.92 23.35 -32.89
N TYR A 204 -20.34 24.37 -32.26
CA TYR A 204 -19.64 25.50 -32.90
C TYR A 204 -18.12 25.37 -32.70
N ASN A 205 -17.30 25.92 -33.61
CA ASN A 205 -15.84 25.93 -33.40
C ASN A 205 -15.41 27.07 -32.45
N SER A 206 -16.19 28.16 -32.41
CA SER A 206 -15.93 29.35 -31.59
C SER A 206 -17.24 29.98 -31.12
N GLU A 207 -17.20 30.73 -30.02
CA GLU A 207 -18.34 31.51 -29.49
C GLU A 207 -18.87 32.56 -30.49
N LYS A 208 -18.02 32.99 -31.43
CA LYS A 208 -18.37 34.01 -32.44
C LYS A 208 -18.99 33.41 -33.71
N ASP A 209 -19.01 32.08 -33.83
CA ASP A 209 -19.54 31.44 -35.04
C ASP A 209 -21.06 31.47 -35.02
N GLN A 210 -21.66 32.09 -36.04
CA GLN A 210 -23.13 32.14 -36.17
C GLN A 210 -23.73 30.84 -36.73
N GLN A 211 -22.89 29.92 -37.22
CA GLN A 211 -23.32 28.65 -37.84
C GLN A 211 -22.72 27.45 -37.12
N ALA A 212 -23.57 26.50 -36.75
CA ALA A 212 -23.14 25.24 -36.14
C ALA A 212 -22.45 24.35 -37.17
N VAL A 213 -21.35 23.72 -36.78
CA VAL A 213 -20.59 22.78 -37.61
C VAL A 213 -21.23 21.39 -37.60
N ILE A 214 -21.86 21.03 -36.49
CA ILE A 214 -22.57 19.75 -36.33
C ILE A 214 -23.89 20.06 -35.63
N SER A 215 -24.97 19.49 -36.14
CA SER A 215 -26.30 19.50 -35.52
C SER A 215 -26.80 18.08 -35.34
N ILE A 216 -27.19 17.72 -34.12
CA ILE A 216 -27.73 16.40 -33.79
C ILE A 216 -29.12 16.59 -33.20
N ASP A 217 -30.13 15.97 -33.78
CA ASP A 217 -31.48 15.91 -33.21
C ASP A 217 -31.50 14.90 -32.06
N ILE A 218 -32.11 15.27 -30.94
CA ILE A 218 -32.30 14.44 -29.75
C ILE A 218 -33.80 14.09 -29.70
N GLU A 219 -34.14 12.85 -30.04
CA GLU A 219 -35.49 12.30 -29.88
C GLU A 219 -35.87 12.07 -28.41
#